data_AF-A0A8T6HQS9-F1
#
_entry.id   AF-A0A8T6HQS9-F1
#
_cell.length_a   1.000
_cell.length_b   1.000
_cell.length_c   1.000
_cell.angle_alpha   90.00
_cell.angle_beta   90.00
_cell.angle_gamma   90.00
#
_symmetry.space_group_name_H-M   'P 1'
#
loop_
_entity.id
_entity.type
_entity.pdbx_description
1 polymer ?
#
loop_
_entity_poly.entity_id
_entity_poly.type
_entity_poly.pdbx_seq_one_letter_code
_entity_poly.pdbx_strand_id
1 'polypeptide(L)'
;MTTNASDAEIDIRYETAVDTAGGPDAADFEIRRPGHPTLEVALYLALDARQAFEAACGPLSDAQTQALIRAIAGGLYPALIAGGTIPPAIITVRAGDFDDEQFEHTINAAGLTRLPADE
;
A
#
# COMPACT_ATOMS: atom_id res chain seq x y z
N MET A 1 -24.47 19.17 23.01
CA MET A 1 -24.11 19.00 21.60
C MET A 1 -22.65 18.62 21.54
N THR A 2 -22.37 17.32 21.51
CA THR A 2 -21.04 16.77 21.24
C THR A 2 -20.93 16.58 19.74
N THR A 3 -20.22 17.48 19.07
CA THR A 3 -19.85 17.30 17.67
C THR A 3 -18.88 16.12 17.61
N ASN A 4 -19.34 14.99 17.05
CA ASN A 4 -18.48 13.86 16.70
C ASN A 4 -17.46 14.35 15.66
N ALA A 5 -16.27 14.71 16.12
CA ALA A 5 -15.13 14.93 15.25
C ALA A 5 -14.47 13.57 14.99
N SER A 6 -14.89 12.84 13.95
CA SER A 6 -14.07 11.78 13.32
C SER A 6 -14.80 11.13 12.14
N ASP A 7 -14.97 11.87 11.05
CA ASP A 7 -15.07 11.28 9.70
C ASP A 7 -14.43 12.28 8.71
N ALA A 8 -13.26 12.78 9.11
CA ALA A 8 -12.40 13.54 8.22
C ALA A 8 -11.81 12.56 7.21
N GLU A 9 -12.44 12.45 6.03
CA GLU A 9 -12.01 11.58 4.94
C GLU A 9 -10.53 11.87 4.62
N ILE A 10 -9.69 10.87 4.84
CA ILE A 10 -8.28 10.91 4.43
C ILE A 10 -8.27 10.69 2.92
N ASP A 11 -7.73 11.63 2.16
CA ASP A 11 -7.55 11.50 0.71
C ASP A 11 -6.12 11.02 0.44
N ILE A 12 -5.99 9.84 -0.17
CA ILE A 12 -4.72 9.23 -0.57
C ILE A 12 -4.71 9.14 -2.08
N ARG A 13 -3.90 9.99 -2.70
CA ARG A 13 -3.81 10.09 -4.15
C ARG A 13 -2.50 9.47 -4.62
N TYR A 14 -2.61 8.44 -5.48
CA TYR A 14 -1.49 7.95 -6.26
C TYR A 14 -1.02 9.04 -7.24
N GLU A 15 0.28 9.35 -7.22
CA GLU A 15 0.86 10.33 -8.14
C GLU A 15 1.53 9.66 -9.32
N THR A 16 2.55 8.84 -9.05
CA THR A 16 3.35 8.20 -10.09
C THR A 16 4.06 6.97 -9.56
N ALA A 17 4.40 6.06 -10.47
CA ALA A 17 5.40 5.05 -10.21
C ALA A 17 6.77 5.73 -10.09
N VAL A 18 7.61 5.22 -9.19
CA VAL A 18 8.99 5.69 -9.01
C VAL A 18 9.91 4.75 -9.77
N ASP A 19 10.75 5.32 -10.64
CA ASP A 19 11.75 4.55 -11.37
C ASP A 19 12.86 4.11 -10.40
N THR A 20 12.94 2.81 -10.15
CA THR A 20 14.05 2.21 -9.40
C THR A 20 14.96 1.51 -10.40
N ALA A 21 16.27 1.45 -10.15
CA ALA A 21 17.27 0.88 -11.06
C ALA A 21 17.17 -0.66 -11.19
N GLY A 22 15.98 -1.16 -11.58
CA GLY A 22 15.55 -2.56 -11.60
C GLY A 22 14.03 -2.80 -11.81
N GLY A 23 13.14 -1.80 -11.80
CA GLY A 23 11.70 -1.99 -12.06
C GLY A 23 10.75 -1.16 -11.16
N PRO A 24 9.41 -1.35 -11.28
CA PRO A 24 8.39 -0.48 -10.70
C PRO A 24 8.01 -0.79 -9.24
N ASP A 25 8.93 -1.25 -8.39
CA ASP A 25 8.56 -1.61 -7.01
C ASP A 25 8.47 -0.39 -6.08
N ALA A 26 8.05 0.77 -6.60
CA ALA A 26 7.75 1.94 -5.79
C ALA A 26 6.72 2.87 -6.44
N ALA A 27 6.03 3.65 -5.61
CA ALA A 27 5.15 4.73 -6.04
C ALA A 27 5.10 5.88 -5.04
N ASP A 28 4.87 7.08 -5.56
CA ASP A 28 4.64 8.30 -4.79
C ASP A 28 3.15 8.53 -4.55
N PHE A 29 2.83 9.00 -3.36
CA PHE A 29 1.48 9.31 -2.92
C PHE A 29 1.43 10.66 -2.22
N GLU A 30 0.37 11.40 -2.52
CA GLU A 30 -0.01 12.58 -1.80
C GLU A 30 -1.08 12.20 -0.78
N ILE A 31 -0.89 12.58 0.49
CA ILE A 31 -1.86 12.37 1.57
C ILE A 31 -2.38 13.72 2.04
N ARG A 32 -3.71 13.90 1.95
CA ARG A 32 -4.40 15.10 2.42
C ARG A 32 -5.34 14.77 3.57
N ARG A 33 -5.27 15.58 4.62
CA ARG A 33 -6.10 15.46 5.82
C ARG A 33 -6.60 16.84 6.26
N PRO A 34 -7.87 16.99 6.63
CA PRO A 34 -8.40 18.25 7.14
C PRO A 34 -7.59 18.79 8.32
N GLY A 35 -7.17 20.06 8.24
CA GLY A 35 -6.42 20.72 9.31
C GLY A 35 -4.94 20.32 9.45
N HIS A 36 -4.41 19.50 8.55
CA HIS A 36 -3.00 19.13 8.52
C HIS A 36 -2.32 19.55 7.20
N PRO A 37 -0.99 19.74 7.20
CA PRO A 37 -0.24 19.87 5.95
C PRO A 37 -0.39 18.62 5.08
N THR A 38 -0.40 18.83 3.76
CA THR A 38 -0.23 17.76 2.77
C THR A 38 1.11 17.04 3.02
N LEU A 39 1.10 15.72 2.91
CA LEU A 39 2.30 14.89 2.96
C LEU A 39 2.55 14.30 1.59
N GLU A 40 3.81 14.36 1.14
CA GLU A 40 4.31 13.57 0.01
C GLU A 40 5.09 12.39 0.57
N VAL A 41 4.71 11.17 0.17
CA VAL A 41 5.30 9.94 0.69
C VAL A 41 5.55 8.93 -0.43
N ALA A 42 6.69 8.25 -0.36
CA ALA A 42 7.05 7.18 -1.27
C ALA A 42 6.88 5.81 -0.59
N LEU A 43 6.20 4.88 -1.26
CA LEU A 43 6.08 3.49 -0.82
C LEU A 43 6.89 2.58 -1.72
N TYR A 44 7.78 1.80 -1.13
CA TYR A 44 8.59 0.79 -1.79
C TYR A 44 8.11 -0.60 -1.41
N LEU A 45 7.97 -1.47 -2.40
CA LEU A 45 7.78 -2.90 -2.20
C LEU A 45 9.16 -3.57 -2.18
N ALA A 46 9.53 -4.18 -1.06
CA ALA A 46 10.79 -4.92 -1.00
C ALA A 46 10.71 -6.20 -1.86
N LEU A 47 11.88 -6.68 -2.30
CA LEU A 47 11.99 -7.87 -3.14
C LEU A 47 11.37 -9.13 -2.49
N ASP A 48 11.49 -9.27 -1.17
CA ASP A 48 10.91 -10.40 -0.44
C ASP A 48 9.38 -10.35 -0.43
N ALA A 49 8.79 -9.16 -0.23
CA ALA A 49 7.35 -8.94 -0.36
C ALA A 49 6.88 -9.24 -1.78
N ARG A 50 7.61 -8.71 -2.78
CA ARG A 50 7.35 -8.95 -4.19
C ARG A 50 7.28 -10.44 -4.52
N GLN A 51 8.29 -11.20 -4.07
CA GLN A 51 8.36 -12.64 -4.27
C GLN A 51 7.22 -13.39 -3.55
N ALA A 52 6.82 -12.96 -2.36
CA ALA A 52 5.69 -13.56 -1.65
C ALA A 52 4.37 -13.39 -2.43
N PHE A 53 4.10 -12.21 -2.98
CA PHE A 53 2.91 -11.98 -3.80
C PHE A 53 2.97 -12.74 -5.14
N GLU A 54 4.14 -12.84 -5.77
CA GLU A 54 4.32 -13.65 -6.99
C GLU A 54 4.15 -15.16 -6.72
N ALA A 55 4.59 -15.65 -5.56
CA ALA A 55 4.35 -17.03 -5.16
C ALA A 55 2.85 -17.31 -4.97
N ALA A 56 2.09 -16.33 -4.47
CA ALA A 56 0.65 -16.47 -4.26
C ALA A 56 -0.20 -16.28 -5.52
N CYS A 57 0.22 -15.42 -6.45
CA CYS A 57 -0.60 -14.96 -7.58
C CYS A 57 -0.01 -15.31 -8.96
N GLY A 58 1.18 -15.90 -9.01
CA GLY A 58 1.98 -16.05 -10.23
C GLY A 58 2.77 -14.77 -10.56
N PRO A 59 3.58 -14.79 -11.64
CA PRO A 59 4.36 -13.63 -12.07
C PRO A 59 3.46 -12.41 -12.30
N LEU A 60 3.84 -11.27 -11.73
CA LEU A 60 3.05 -10.05 -11.81
C LEU A 60 3.66 -9.10 -12.85
N SER A 61 2.83 -8.55 -13.72
CA SER A 61 3.22 -7.44 -14.61
C SER A 61 3.42 -6.13 -13.84
N ASP A 62 4.10 -5.14 -14.44
CA ASP A 62 4.28 -3.80 -13.86
C ASP A 62 2.96 -3.15 -13.42
N ALA A 63 1.90 -3.31 -14.21
CA ALA A 63 0.59 -2.79 -13.89
C ALA A 63 -0.02 -3.47 -12.64
N GLN A 64 0.20 -4.78 -12.49
CA GLN A 64 -0.21 -5.53 -11.31
C GLN A 64 0.63 -5.17 -10.09
N THR A 65 1.94 -4.96 -10.25
CA THR A 65 2.82 -4.41 -9.21
C THR A 65 2.31 -3.09 -8.67
N GLN A 66 1.95 -2.17 -9.57
CA GLN A 66 1.45 -0.85 -9.20
C GLN A 66 0.03 -0.91 -8.61
N ALA A 67 -0.82 -1.84 -9.04
CA ALA A 67 -2.09 -2.11 -8.38
C ALA A 67 -1.87 -2.60 -6.94
N LEU A 68 -0.90 -3.49 -6.73
CA LEU A 68 -0.53 -3.99 -5.42
C LEU A 68 0.01 -2.89 -4.50
N ILE A 69 0.94 -2.06 -4.97
CA ILE A 69 1.48 -0.92 -4.22
C ILE A 69 0.38 0.06 -3.81
N ARG A 70 -0.58 0.32 -4.70
CA ARG A 70 -1.77 1.16 -4.39
C ARG A 70 -2.67 0.52 -3.34
N ALA A 71 -2.90 -0.79 -3.42
CA ALA A 71 -3.67 -1.52 -2.40
C ALA A 71 -2.99 -1.46 -1.03
N ILE A 72 -1.66 -1.65 -0.98
CA ILE A 72 -0.87 -1.54 0.25
C ILE A 72 -0.99 -0.12 0.83
N ALA A 73 -0.79 0.91 0.02
CA ALA A 73 -0.92 2.31 0.46
C ALA A 73 -2.32 2.61 1.02
N GLY A 74 -3.37 2.09 0.36
CA GLY A 74 -4.76 2.26 0.77
C GLY A 74 -5.10 1.62 2.12
N GLY A 75 -4.39 0.55 2.53
CA GLY A 75 -4.52 -0.02 3.86
C GLY A 75 -3.59 0.60 4.90
N LEU A 76 -2.32 0.80 4.51
CA LEU A 76 -1.24 1.19 5.41
C LEU A 76 -1.36 2.62 5.92
N TYR A 77 -1.56 3.61 5.04
CA TYR A 77 -1.57 5.00 5.46
C TYR A 77 -2.75 5.34 6.37
N PRO A 78 -4.00 4.90 6.09
CA PRO A 78 -5.10 5.10 7.03
C PRO A 78 -4.84 4.46 8.38
N ALA A 79 -4.27 3.25 8.42
CA ALA A 79 -3.96 2.55 9.66
C ALA A 79 -2.93 3.31 10.51
N LEU A 80 -1.84 3.81 9.89
CA LEU A 80 -0.85 4.64 10.58
C LEU A 80 -1.48 5.91 11.17
N ILE A 81 -2.29 6.61 10.38
CA ILE A 81 -2.94 7.86 10.79
C ILE A 81 -3.94 7.62 11.91
N ALA A 82 -4.77 6.57 11.81
CA ALA A 82 -5.73 6.18 12.84
C ALA A 82 -5.02 5.78 14.16
N GLY A 83 -3.83 5.19 14.06
CA GLY A 83 -2.94 4.91 15.20
C GLY A 83 -2.21 6.13 15.77
N GLY A 84 -2.49 7.35 15.27
CA GLY A 84 -1.85 8.59 15.72
C GLY A 84 -0.43 8.81 15.18
N THR A 85 -0.01 8.03 14.18
CA THR A 85 1.31 8.14 13.55
C THR A 85 1.24 8.99 12.29
N ILE A 86 2.24 9.86 12.10
CA ILE A 86 2.42 10.58 10.85
C ILE A 86 3.17 9.64 9.89
N PRO A 87 2.62 9.33 8.69
CA PRO A 87 3.34 8.54 7.70
C PRO A 87 4.74 9.12 7.44
N PRO A 88 5.81 8.33 7.52
CA PRO A 88 7.14 8.79 7.17
C PRO A 88 7.23 9.06 5.66
N ALA A 89 8.15 9.93 5.26
CA ALA A 89 8.35 10.32 3.86
C ALA A 89 8.68 9.13 2.94
N ILE A 90 9.29 8.07 3.47
CA ILE A 90 9.62 6.85 2.75
C ILE A 90 9.24 5.66 3.63
N ILE A 91 8.50 4.72 3.06
CA ILE A 91 8.23 3.40 3.66
C ILE A 91 8.72 2.32 2.71
N THR A 92 9.37 1.30 3.26
CA THR A 92 9.64 0.05 2.54
C THR A 92 8.87 -1.07 3.22
N VAL A 93 7.99 -1.72 2.47
CA VAL A 93 7.15 -2.81 2.95
C VAL A 93 7.77 -4.16 2.60
N ARG A 94 7.87 -5.03 3.58
CA ARG A 94 8.46 -6.38 3.52
C ARG A 94 7.40 -7.46 3.67
N ALA A 95 7.73 -8.69 3.29
CA ALA A 95 6.81 -9.82 3.43
C ALA A 95 6.34 -10.02 4.89
N GLY A 96 7.23 -9.82 5.86
CA GLY A 96 6.92 -9.97 7.29
C GLY A 96 6.07 -8.85 7.89
N ASP A 97 5.75 -7.80 7.12
CA ASP A 97 4.87 -6.72 7.58
C ASP A 97 3.38 -7.08 7.44
N PHE A 98 3.06 -8.20 6.79
CA PHE A 98 1.70 -8.68 6.58
C PHE A 98 1.43 -9.91 7.46
N ASP A 99 0.30 -9.89 8.16
CA ASP A 99 -0.37 -11.13 8.56
C ASP A 99 -1.17 -11.73 7.39
N ASP A 100 -1.70 -12.95 7.58
CA ASP A 100 -2.44 -13.66 6.55
C ASP A 100 -3.69 -12.88 6.07
N GLU A 101 -4.38 -12.18 6.99
CA GLU A 101 -5.59 -11.43 6.64
C GLU A 101 -5.25 -10.19 5.82
N GLN A 102 -4.22 -9.44 6.22
CA GLN A 102 -3.72 -8.27 5.51
C GLN A 102 -3.20 -8.66 4.12
N PHE A 103 -2.49 -9.79 4.02
CA PHE A 103 -1.97 -10.30 2.77
C PHE A 103 -3.11 -10.61 1.79
N GLU A 104 -4.14 -11.33 2.25
CA GLU A 104 -5.33 -11.64 1.46
C GLU A 104 -6.14 -10.42 1.06
N HIS A 105 -6.34 -9.51 2.01
CA HIS A 105 -7.03 -8.26 1.74
C HIS A 105 -6.31 -7.47 0.65
N THR A 106 -4.98 -7.40 0.71
CA THR A 106 -4.14 -6.68 -0.26
C THR A 106 -4.25 -7.30 -1.66
N ILE A 107 -4.21 -8.63 -1.78
CA ILE A 107 -4.40 -9.34 -3.06
C ILE A 107 -5.74 -8.98 -3.69
N ASN A 108 -6.82 -9.07 -2.90
CA ASN A 108 -8.18 -8.80 -3.37
C ASN A 108 -8.36 -7.33 -3.75
N ALA A 109 -7.85 -6.39 -2.94
CA ALA A 109 -7.90 -4.96 -3.21
C ALA A 109 -7.09 -4.56 -4.45
N ALA A 110 -6.00 -5.28 -4.75
CA ALA A 110 -5.22 -5.12 -5.96
C ALA A 110 -5.89 -5.73 -7.21
N GLY A 111 -7.03 -6.41 -7.06
CA GLY A 111 -7.72 -7.11 -8.14
C GLY A 111 -6.95 -8.34 -8.66
N LEU A 112 -6.07 -8.91 -7.83
CA LEU A 112 -5.29 -10.09 -8.17
C LEU A 112 -6.06 -11.36 -7.77
N THR A 113 -5.75 -12.46 -8.44
CA THR A 113 -6.34 -13.78 -8.16
C THR A 113 -5.26 -14.68 -7.61
N ARG A 114 -5.53 -15.34 -6.48
CA ARG A 114 -4.64 -16.36 -5.95
C ARG A 114 -4.55 -17.56 -6.89
N LEU A 115 -3.36 -18.12 -6.99
CA LEU A 115 -3.18 -19.46 -7.53
C LEU A 115 -3.90 -20.46 -6.62
N PRO A 116 -4.49 -21.53 -7.18
CA PRO A 116 -4.95 -22.63 -6.36
C PRO A 116 -3.75 -23.16 -5.57
N ALA A 117 -3.96 -23.46 -4.27
CA ALA A 117 -2.95 -24.19 -3.52
C ALA A 117 -2.70 -25.52 -4.24
N ASP A 118 -1.44 -25.79 -4.61
CA ASP A 118 -1.08 -27.09 -5.17
C ASP A 118 -1.53 -28.18 -4.19
N GLU A 119 -2.47 -29.03 -4.60
CA GLU A 119 -2.92 -30.24 -3.87
C GLU A 119 -1.83 -31.32 -3.82
#